data_AF-A0A8I2BJA9-F1
#
_entry.id   AF-A0A8I2BJA9-F1
#
_cell.length_a   1.000
_cell.length_b   1.000
_cell.length_c   1.000
_cell.angle_alpha   90.00
_cell.angle_beta   90.00
_cell.angle_gamma   90.00
#
_symmetry.space_group_name_H-M   'P 1'
#
loop_
_entity.id
_entity.type
_entity.pdbx_description
1 polymer ?
#
loop_
_entity_poly.entity_id
_entity_poly.type
_entity_poly.pdbx_seq_one_letter_code
_entity_poly.pdbx_strand_id
1 'polypeptide(L)'
;MKQAFLLDTNVISEFMRPGPNGNVVQWFDEHRGAQFYISAITKAEILVGIGLLPEGRRREKLAITAGNMFDTDFASRCLSFDERSAAAYAEIVAQRTRSGTPVSTEDAQIASIAIVHNLPLVTRNTKDFSGIGKLQLHNPWL
;
A
#
# COMPACT_ATOMS: atom_id res chain seq x y z
N MET A 1 15.62 10.10 -13.92
CA MET A 1 14.74 10.32 -12.76
C MET A 1 14.66 9.03 -11.97
N LYS A 2 14.72 9.06 -10.63
CA LYS A 2 14.58 7.83 -9.82
C LYS A 2 13.11 7.37 -9.89
N GLN A 3 12.88 6.07 -10.06
CA GLN A 3 11.53 5.50 -10.03
C GLN A 3 10.93 5.65 -8.63
N ALA A 4 9.61 5.74 -8.53
CA ALA A 4 8.90 5.85 -7.26
C ALA A 4 7.62 5.02 -7.29
N PHE A 5 7.25 4.43 -6.15
CA PHE A 5 6.13 3.49 -6.05
C PHE A 5 5.34 3.71 -4.76
N LEU A 6 4.02 3.44 -4.81
CA LEU A 6 3.21 3.28 -3.61
C LEU A 6 3.09 1.79 -3.28
N LEU A 7 3.44 1.42 -2.05
CA LEU A 7 3.36 0.04 -1.57
C LEU A 7 2.01 -0.19 -0.87
N ASP A 8 1.31 -1.22 -1.31
CA ASP A 8 0.12 -1.72 -0.65
C ASP A 8 0.46 -2.52 0.62
N THR A 9 -0.52 -2.71 1.49
CA THR A 9 -0.38 -3.35 2.81
C THR A 9 0.12 -4.78 2.71
N ASN A 10 -0.31 -5.54 1.70
CA ASN A 10 0.16 -6.90 1.49
C ASN A 10 1.66 -6.98 1.15
N VAL A 11 2.22 -5.96 0.49
CA VAL A 11 3.65 -5.91 0.14
C VAL A 11 4.49 -5.66 1.38
N ILE A 12 4.14 -4.64 2.16
CA ILE A 12 4.83 -4.32 3.42
C ILE A 12 4.74 -5.49 4.40
N SER A 13 3.54 -6.08 4.52
CA SER A 13 3.30 -7.21 5.42
C SER A 13 4.11 -8.45 5.04
N GLU A 14 4.47 -8.62 3.76
CA GLU A 14 5.31 -9.73 3.31
C GLU A 14 6.74 -9.61 3.86
N PHE A 15 7.32 -8.41 3.87
CA PHE A 15 8.66 -8.15 4.44
C PHE A 15 8.71 -8.29 5.96
N MET A 16 7.57 -8.17 6.64
CA MET A 16 7.49 -8.39 8.08
C MET A 16 7.46 -9.88 8.46
N ARG A 17 7.38 -10.80 7.48
CA ARG A 17 7.37 -12.25 7.73
C ARG A 17 8.80 -12.81 7.85
N PRO A 18 9.03 -13.87 8.65
CA PRO A 18 10.35 -14.50 8.79
C PRO A 18 10.94 -15.08 7.49
N GLY A 19 10.11 -15.32 6.47
CA GLY A 19 10.53 -15.83 5.16
C GLY A 19 9.67 -15.20 4.06
N PRO A 20 10.03 -13.98 3.59
CA PRO A 20 9.31 -13.32 2.51
C PRO A 20 9.46 -14.12 1.20
N ASN A 21 8.47 -14.00 0.32
CA ASN A 21 8.54 -14.59 -1.01
C ASN A 21 9.78 -14.10 -1.80
N GLY A 22 10.52 -15.03 -2.40
CA GLY A 22 11.76 -14.72 -3.13
C GLY A 22 11.58 -13.78 -4.32
N ASN A 23 10.46 -13.86 -5.04
CA ASN A 23 10.17 -12.95 -6.16
C ASN A 23 9.98 -11.51 -5.66
N VAL A 24 9.32 -11.35 -4.50
CA VAL A 24 9.12 -10.03 -3.90
C VAL A 24 10.47 -9.43 -3.48
N VAL A 25 11.34 -10.23 -2.87
CA VAL A 25 12.71 -9.80 -2.52
C VAL A 25 13.48 -9.40 -3.78
N GLN A 26 13.47 -10.24 -4.81
CA GLN A 26 14.15 -9.99 -6.08
C GLN A 26 13.64 -8.70 -6.75
N TRP A 27 12.32 -8.48 -6.76
CA TRP A 27 11.73 -7.28 -7.34
C TRP A 27 12.23 -6.01 -6.63
N PHE A 28 12.30 -6.02 -5.30
CA PHE A 28 12.89 -4.89 -4.55
C PHE A 28 14.38 -4.73 -4.85
N ASP A 29 15.11 -5.82 -5.04
CA ASP A 29 16.53 -5.80 -5.41
C ASP A 29 16.77 -5.17 -6.79
N GLU A 30 15.91 -5.47 -7.77
CA GLU A 30 15.92 -4.86 -9.09
C GLU A 30 15.55 -3.37 -9.06
N HIS A 31 14.79 -2.95 -8.03
CA HIS A 31 14.35 -1.57 -7.82
C HIS A 31 15.09 -0.86 -6.67
N ARG A 32 16.31 -1.29 -6.29
CA ARG A 32 17.11 -0.69 -5.18
C ARG A 32 17.30 0.82 -5.25
N GLY A 33 17.26 1.40 -6.45
CA GLY A 33 17.39 2.85 -6.66
C GLY A 33 16.07 3.63 -6.56
N ALA A 34 14.94 2.95 -6.40
CA ALA A 34 13.62 3.55 -6.36
C ALA A 34 13.29 4.14 -4.99
N GLN A 35 12.32 5.06 -4.97
CA GLN A 35 11.70 5.54 -3.74
C GLN A 35 10.39 4.80 -3.48
N PHE A 36 10.23 4.29 -2.27
CA PHE A 36 9.02 3.61 -1.85
C PHE A 36 8.23 4.48 -0.87
N TYR A 37 6.94 4.59 -1.13
CA TYR A 37 5.97 5.29 -0.31
C TYR A 37 4.95 4.30 0.24
N ILE A 38 4.31 4.66 1.35
CA ILE A 38 3.11 3.99 1.87
C ILE A 38 1.97 5.00 1.99
N SER A 39 0.74 4.53 2.03
CA SER A 39 -0.40 5.38 2.35
C SER A 39 -0.67 5.40 3.87
N ALA A 40 -1.32 6.46 4.34
CA ALA A 40 -1.86 6.51 5.70
C ALA A 40 -2.88 5.39 5.95
N ILE A 41 -3.56 4.91 4.90
CA ILE A 41 -4.50 3.77 4.96
C ILE A 41 -3.74 2.48 5.27
N THR A 42 -2.65 2.22 4.54
CA THR A 42 -1.75 1.08 4.79
C THR A 42 -1.17 1.12 6.21
N LYS A 43 -0.76 2.30 6.69
CA LYS A 43 -0.33 2.48 8.08
C LYS A 43 -1.45 2.13 9.06
N ALA A 44 -2.67 2.59 8.81
CA ALA A 44 -3.83 2.28 9.65
C ALA A 44 -4.14 0.78 9.67
N GLU A 45 -4.16 0.11 8.52
CA GLU A 45 -4.41 -1.34 8.42
C GLU A 45 -3.39 -2.17 9.22
N ILE A 46 -2.10 -1.82 9.14
CA ILE A 46 -1.04 -2.47 9.93
C ILE A 46 -1.28 -2.25 11.43
N LEU A 47 -1.57 -1.01 11.85
CA LEU A 47 -1.80 -0.69 13.26
C LEU A 47 -3.06 -1.38 13.81
N VAL A 48 -4.12 -1.46 13.01
CA VAL A 48 -5.34 -2.22 13.34
C VAL A 48 -5.01 -3.71 13.49
N GLY A 49 -4.29 -4.29 12.54
CA GLY A 49 -3.88 -5.70 12.60
C GLY A 49 -3.06 -6.03 13.85
N ILE A 50 -2.18 -5.12 14.28
CA ILE A 50 -1.41 -5.25 15.53
C ILE A 50 -2.31 -5.07 16.75
N GLY A 51 -3.23 -4.10 16.73
CA GLY A 51 -4.16 -3.82 17.82
C GLY A 51 -5.15 -4.96 18.11
N LEU A 52 -5.49 -5.75 17.09
CA LEU A 52 -6.37 -6.92 17.21
C LEU A 52 -5.68 -8.18 17.75
N LEU A 53 -4.34 -8.18 17.90
CA LEU A 53 -3.63 -9.31 18.50
C LEU A 53 -3.85 -9.36 20.03
N PRO A 54 -3.90 -10.56 20.63
CA PRO A 54 -3.85 -10.69 22.08
C PRO A 54 -2.59 -10.02 22.65
N GLU A 55 -2.70 -9.52 23.88
CA GLU A 55 -1.56 -8.98 24.60
C GLU A 55 -0.45 -10.04 24.77
N GLY A 56 0.79 -9.59 24.63
CA GLY A 56 1.97 -10.43 24.80
C GLY A 56 3.06 -10.17 23.75
N ARG A 57 4.13 -10.97 23.85
CA ARG A 57 5.40 -10.77 23.14
C ARG A 57 5.25 -10.58 21.62
N ARG A 58 4.29 -11.27 20.99
CA ARG A 58 4.07 -11.16 19.54
C ARG A 58 3.55 -9.78 19.15
N ARG A 59 2.56 -9.25 19.88
CA ARG A 59 2.00 -7.93 19.65
C ARG A 59 3.05 -6.84 19.88
N GLU A 60 3.78 -6.92 20.99
CA GLU A 60 4.85 -5.99 21.33
C GLU A 60 5.95 -5.94 20.26
N LYS A 61 6.43 -7.12 19.84
CA LYS A 61 7.46 -7.21 18.80
C LYS A 61 7.00 -6.58 17.48
N LEU A 62 5.78 -6.89 17.04
CA LEU A 62 5.23 -6.32 15.80
C LEU A 62 5.00 -4.81 15.92
N ALA A 63 4.54 -4.31 17.08
CA ALA A 63 4.37 -2.88 17.31
C ALA A 63 5.70 -2.12 17.21
N ILE A 64 6.77 -2.66 17.81
CA ILE A 64 8.12 -2.07 17.72
C ILE A 64 8.62 -2.08 16.27
N THR A 65 8.50 -3.23 15.57
CA THR A 65 8.92 -3.33 14.17
C THR A 65 8.15 -2.36 13.27
N ALA A 66 6.83 -2.27 13.42
CA ALA A 66 6.01 -1.34 12.64
C ALA A 66 6.34 0.13 12.95
N GLY A 67 6.53 0.46 14.23
CA GLY A 67 6.95 1.81 14.66
C GLY A 67 8.27 2.23 14.00
N ASN A 68 9.30 1.40 14.11
CA ASN A 68 10.60 1.66 13.48
C ASN A 68 10.48 1.83 11.95
N MET A 69 9.70 0.97 11.30
CA MET A 69 9.45 1.04 9.86
C MET A 69 8.77 2.36 9.47
N PHE A 70 7.76 2.82 10.21
CA PHE A 70 7.07 4.07 9.91
C PHE A 70 7.92 5.31 10.21
N ASP A 71 8.65 5.30 11.33
CA ASP A 71 9.37 6.47 11.82
C ASP A 71 10.77 6.61 11.22
N THR A 72 11.32 5.54 10.65
CA THR A 72 12.65 5.52 10.03
C THR A 72 12.56 5.23 8.54
N ASP A 73 12.04 4.06 8.15
CA ASP A 73 12.07 3.61 6.74
C ASP A 73 11.07 4.36 5.86
N PHE A 74 9.95 4.83 6.42
CA PHE A 74 8.96 5.63 5.72
C PHE A 74 8.77 7.03 6.32
N ALA A 75 9.77 7.51 7.07
CA ALA A 75 9.82 8.89 7.54
C ALA A 75 9.62 9.82 6.35
N SER A 76 8.64 10.73 6.42
CA SER A 76 8.23 11.64 5.33
C SER A 76 7.76 10.98 4.01
N ARG A 77 7.59 9.65 3.99
CA ARG A 77 7.11 8.88 2.82
C ARG A 77 5.79 8.15 3.09
N CYS A 78 5.05 8.61 4.09
CA CYS A 78 3.67 8.21 4.36
C CYS A 78 2.71 9.27 3.80
N LEU A 79 2.01 8.94 2.71
CA LEU A 79 1.11 9.86 2.01
C LEU A 79 -0.28 9.87 2.65
N SER A 80 -0.82 11.06 2.89
CA SER A 80 -2.16 11.27 3.46
C SER A 80 -3.26 11.08 2.43
N PHE A 81 -4.46 10.71 2.89
CA PHE A 81 -5.69 10.90 2.13
C PHE A 81 -6.13 12.37 2.26
N ASP A 82 -5.77 13.21 1.29
CA ASP A 82 -6.06 14.65 1.29
C ASP A 82 -7.29 15.00 0.42
N GLU A 83 -7.63 16.30 0.32
CA GLU A 83 -8.77 16.76 -0.48
C GLU A 83 -8.67 16.37 -1.96
N ARG A 84 -7.46 16.30 -2.52
CA ARG A 84 -7.24 15.87 -3.91
C ARG A 84 -7.49 14.37 -4.04
N SER A 85 -7.03 13.58 -3.06
CA SER A 85 -7.35 12.15 -2.97
C SER A 85 -8.86 11.92 -2.85
N ALA A 86 -9.58 12.75 -2.09
CA ALA A 86 -11.03 12.65 -1.95
C ALA A 86 -11.77 12.84 -3.29
N ALA A 87 -11.35 13.79 -4.12
CA ALA A 87 -11.94 13.97 -5.45
C ALA A 87 -11.69 12.75 -6.37
N ALA A 88 -10.45 12.25 -6.40
CA ALA A 88 -10.10 11.06 -7.18
C ALA A 88 -10.82 9.80 -6.68
N TYR A 89 -10.96 9.65 -5.36
CA TYR A 89 -11.73 8.58 -4.71
C TYR A 89 -13.18 8.57 -5.18
N ALA A 90 -13.84 9.73 -5.16
CA ALA A 90 -15.24 9.85 -5.57
C ALA A 90 -15.42 9.44 -7.05
N GLU A 91 -14.50 9.85 -7.93
CA GLU A 91 -14.49 9.45 -9.33
C GLU A 91 -14.36 7.92 -9.48
N ILE A 92 -13.38 7.32 -8.80
CA ILE A 92 -13.14 5.87 -8.82
C ILE A 92 -14.39 5.11 -8.38
N VAL A 93 -14.92 5.42 -7.18
CA VAL A 93 -16.05 4.69 -6.60
C VAL A 93 -17.30 4.86 -7.47
N ALA A 94 -17.59 6.06 -7.94
CA ALA A 94 -18.76 6.31 -8.77
C ALA A 94 -18.68 5.59 -10.12
N GLN A 95 -17.49 5.55 -10.75
CA GLN A 95 -17.27 4.84 -11.99
C GLN A 95 -17.42 3.32 -11.79
N ARG A 96 -16.73 2.76 -10.80
CA ARG A 96 -16.72 1.31 -10.47
C ARG A 96 -18.12 0.80 -10.12
N THR A 97 -18.89 1.57 -9.34
CA THR A 97 -20.28 1.23 -9.02
C THR A 97 -21.16 1.24 -10.27
N ARG A 98 -21.04 2.25 -11.14
CA ARG A 98 -21.83 2.30 -12.40
C ARG A 98 -21.47 1.18 -13.37
N SER A 99 -20.23 0.70 -13.36
CA SER A 99 -19.79 -0.42 -14.20
C SER A 99 -20.10 -1.80 -13.61
N GLY A 100 -20.80 -1.89 -12.46
CA GLY A 100 -21.14 -3.16 -11.82
C GLY A 100 -19.95 -3.88 -11.19
N THR A 101 -18.85 -3.16 -10.95
CA THR A 101 -17.61 -3.70 -10.38
C THR A 101 -17.22 -2.84 -9.16
N PRO A 102 -17.95 -2.89 -8.04
CA PRO A 102 -17.61 -2.08 -6.87
C PRO A 102 -16.18 -2.34 -6.37
N VAL A 103 -15.63 -1.38 -5.65
CA VAL A 103 -14.30 -1.42 -5.02
C VAL A 103 -14.47 -1.13 -3.53
N SER A 104 -13.62 -1.70 -2.68
CA SER A 104 -13.65 -1.40 -1.25
C SER A 104 -13.31 0.07 -0.99
N THR A 105 -13.69 0.58 0.19
CA THR A 105 -13.36 1.94 0.59
C THR A 105 -11.85 2.12 0.70
N GLU A 106 -11.17 1.17 1.31
CA GLU A 106 -9.73 1.16 1.58
C GLU A 106 -8.94 1.11 0.26
N ASP A 107 -9.28 0.20 -0.65
CA ASP A 107 -8.63 0.10 -1.96
C ASP A 107 -8.86 1.37 -2.79
N ALA A 108 -10.07 1.93 -2.76
CA ALA A 108 -10.34 3.18 -3.46
C ALA A 108 -9.54 4.36 -2.87
N GLN A 109 -9.35 4.41 -1.56
CA GLN A 109 -8.49 5.42 -0.92
C GLN A 109 -7.03 5.24 -1.33
N ILE A 110 -6.50 4.01 -1.26
CA ILE A 110 -5.12 3.70 -1.69
C ILE A 110 -4.91 4.04 -3.17
N ALA A 111 -5.83 3.63 -4.04
CA ALA A 111 -5.81 3.93 -5.47
C ALA A 111 -5.83 5.45 -5.74
N SER A 112 -6.67 6.19 -5.01
CA SER A 112 -6.77 7.64 -5.17
C SER A 112 -5.48 8.36 -4.78
N ILE A 113 -4.80 7.91 -3.72
CA ILE A 113 -3.50 8.45 -3.29
C ILE A 113 -2.44 8.15 -4.35
N ALA A 114 -2.38 6.91 -4.86
CA ALA A 114 -1.46 6.53 -5.93
C ALA A 114 -1.63 7.42 -7.17
N ILE A 115 -2.87 7.64 -7.63
CA ILE A 115 -3.17 8.46 -8.80
C ILE A 115 -2.79 9.93 -8.58
N VAL A 116 -3.17 10.53 -7.44
CA VAL A 116 -2.89 11.95 -7.16
C VAL A 116 -1.38 12.22 -7.12
N HIS A 117 -0.59 11.25 -6.66
CA HIS A 117 0.87 11.37 -6.60
C HIS A 117 1.59 10.82 -7.84
N ASN A 118 0.87 10.34 -8.85
CA ASN A 118 1.42 9.68 -10.05
C ASN A 118 2.37 8.53 -9.73
N LEU A 119 2.04 7.73 -8.71
CA LEU A 119 2.82 6.57 -8.29
C LEU A 119 2.17 5.28 -8.78
N PRO A 120 2.91 4.36 -9.42
CA PRO A 120 2.44 3.01 -9.63
C PRO A 120 2.22 2.31 -8.28
N LEU A 121 1.12 1.59 -8.16
CA LEU A 121 0.77 0.82 -6.97
C LEU A 121 1.36 -0.59 -7.08
N VAL A 122 2.15 -0.96 -6.09
CA VAL A 122 2.71 -2.30 -5.93
C VAL A 122 1.78 -3.09 -5.03
N THR A 123 1.16 -4.14 -5.57
CA THR A 123 0.17 -4.95 -4.85
C THR A 123 0.12 -6.38 -5.39
N ARG A 124 -0.11 -7.34 -4.51
CA ARG A 124 -0.50 -8.70 -4.89
C ARG A 124 -1.89 -8.77 -5.52
N ASN A 125 -2.78 -7.87 -5.11
CA ASN A 125 -4.22 -7.93 -5.34
C ASN A 125 -4.64 -7.15 -6.60
N THR A 126 -3.92 -7.31 -7.71
CA THR A 126 -4.13 -6.50 -8.93
C THR A 126 -5.54 -6.54 -9.50
N LYS A 127 -6.31 -7.58 -9.20
CA LYS A 127 -7.71 -7.72 -9.63
C LYS A 127 -8.62 -6.68 -8.98
N ASP A 128 -8.39 -6.32 -7.72
CA ASP A 128 -9.22 -5.38 -6.95
C ASP A 128 -9.08 -3.96 -7.49
N PHE A 129 -7.92 -3.66 -8.07
CA PHE A 129 -7.57 -2.38 -8.69
C PHE A 129 -7.76 -2.35 -10.21
N SER A 130 -8.10 -3.50 -10.82
CA SER A 130 -8.23 -3.60 -12.27
C SER A 130 -9.36 -2.71 -12.80
N GLY A 131 -9.15 -2.06 -13.96
CA GLY A 131 -10.12 -1.14 -14.54
C GLY A 131 -10.15 0.27 -13.93
N ILE A 132 -9.29 0.57 -12.96
CA ILE A 132 -9.03 1.96 -12.52
C ILE A 132 -8.07 2.61 -13.52
N GLY A 133 -8.61 3.43 -14.43
CA GLY A 133 -7.92 3.79 -15.68
C GLY A 133 -6.55 4.46 -15.55
N LYS A 134 -6.35 5.35 -14.57
CA LYS A 134 -5.07 6.07 -14.39
C LYS A 134 -4.06 5.32 -13.51
N LEU A 135 -4.44 4.18 -12.94
CA LEU A 135 -3.63 3.47 -11.97
C LEU A 135 -2.72 2.44 -12.64
N GLN A 136 -1.42 2.61 -12.47
CA GLN A 136 -0.42 1.62 -12.88
C GLN A 136 -0.23 0.59 -11.77
N LEU A 137 -0.16 -0.70 -12.12
CA LEU A 137 -0.07 -1.80 -11.17
C LEU A 137 1.20 -2.61 -11.39
N HIS A 138 1.88 -2.94 -10.29
CA HIS A 138 2.99 -3.89 -10.26
C HIS A 138 2.69 -5.01 -9.28
N ASN A 139 2.83 -6.26 -9.72
CA ASN A 139 2.70 -7.42 -8.84
C ASN A 139 4.07 -8.08 -8.68
N PRO A 140 4.73 -7.90 -7.53
CA PRO A 140 6.09 -8.41 -7.31
C PRO A 140 6.13 -9.93 -7.05
N TRP A 141 4.98 -10.62 -7.04
CA TRP A 141 4.93 -12.08 -6.96
C TRP A 141 5.05 -12.77 -8.32
N LEU A 142 4.94 -12.03 -9.43
CA LEU A 142 4.92 -12.55 -10.80
C LEU A 142 6.27 -12.36 -11.50
#